data_AF-A0A3B9ELQ6-F1
#
_entry.id   AF-A0A3B9ELQ6-F1
#
_cell.length_a   1.000
_cell.length_b   1.000
_cell.length_c   1.000
_cell.angle_alpha   90.00
_cell.angle_beta   90.00
_cell.angle_gamma   90.00
#
_symmetry.space_group_name_H-M   'P 1'
#
loop_
_entity.id
_entity.type
_entity.pdbx_description
1 polymer ?
#
loop_
_entity_poly.entity_id
_entity_poly.type
_entity_poly.pdbx_seq_one_letter_code
_entity_poly.pdbx_strand_id
1 'polypeptide(L)'
;MGAPAPRRGKFWLYFLLIAVTLIAVALPTIMVIGVGMIFSITSFFTDRTDQKYGFFCISSLNFAGLFPYLMDLWSGNHNMQGALDIITDVFALAIMYGSAAGGWIIYNVIPPVITSFMTVLTERRLSALRSNQRRIIDEWGDEVTMGIRAPGADAPGPPSAAPQPGGAEPSVQAGGGVQAAMEAMEAIEAKEEPDGGDSPPQAAGAQ
;
A
#
# COMPACT_ATOMS: atom_id res chain seq x y z
N MET A 1 -5.33 59.84 -29.92
CA MET A 1 -6.12 58.70 -29.40
C MET A 1 -5.31 58.03 -28.29
N GLY A 2 -5.66 58.27 -27.02
CA GLY A 2 -4.97 57.67 -25.88
C GLY A 2 -5.61 56.34 -25.51
N ALA A 3 -4.83 55.26 -25.49
CA ALA A 3 -5.29 53.93 -25.10
C ALA A 3 -5.52 53.85 -23.58
N PRO A 4 -6.64 53.30 -23.10
CA PRO A 4 -6.90 53.19 -21.67
C PRO A 4 -6.02 52.10 -21.01
N ALA A 5 -5.42 52.44 -19.86
CA ALA A 5 -4.58 51.54 -19.08
C ALA A 5 -5.36 50.33 -18.52
N PRO A 6 -4.74 49.14 -18.42
CA PRO A 6 -5.43 47.91 -18.06
C PRO A 6 -5.89 47.90 -16.59
N ARG A 7 -7.18 47.64 -16.37
CA ARG A 7 -7.86 47.55 -15.05
C ARG A 7 -7.47 46.32 -14.19
N ARG A 8 -6.34 45.64 -14.46
CA ARG A 8 -5.92 44.39 -13.80
C ARG A 8 -5.80 44.52 -12.28
N GLY A 9 -5.39 45.68 -11.77
CA GLY A 9 -5.22 45.91 -10.33
C GLY A 9 -6.52 45.84 -9.52
N LYS A 10 -7.66 46.28 -10.07
CA LYS A 10 -8.96 46.19 -9.38
C LYS A 10 -9.49 44.77 -9.32
N PHE A 11 -9.31 43.99 -10.38
CA PHE A 11 -9.65 42.55 -10.36
C PHE A 11 -8.80 41.80 -9.33
N TRP A 12 -7.49 42.08 -9.26
CA TRP A 12 -6.62 41.47 -8.27
C TRP A 12 -6.94 41.91 -6.84
N LEU A 13 -7.30 43.19 -6.63
CA LEU A 13 -7.78 43.70 -5.35
C LEU A 13 -9.09 43.02 -4.92
N TYR A 14 -10.09 42.92 -5.80
CA TYR A 14 -11.34 42.23 -5.49
C TYR A 14 -11.11 40.74 -5.23
N PHE A 15 -10.25 40.09 -6.02
CA PHE A 15 -9.84 38.71 -5.78
C PHE A 15 -9.21 38.54 -4.39
N LEU A 16 -8.27 39.41 -4.01
CA LEU A 16 -7.62 39.36 -2.71
C LEU A 16 -8.59 39.64 -1.55
N LEU A 17 -9.50 40.60 -1.71
CA LEU A 17 -10.52 40.93 -0.70
C LEU A 17 -11.51 39.77 -0.52
N ILE A 18 -11.96 39.16 -1.62
CA ILE A 18 -12.79 37.95 -1.59
C ILE A 18 -12.03 36.79 -0.94
N ALA A 19 -10.75 36.57 -1.29
CA ALA A 19 -9.92 35.52 -0.71
C ALA A 19 -9.76 35.69 0.80
N VAL A 20 -9.43 36.90 1.27
CA VAL A 20 -9.29 37.20 2.71
C VAL A 20 -10.63 37.00 3.45
N THR A 21 -11.75 37.43 2.86
CA THR A 21 -13.08 37.25 3.45
C THR A 21 -13.45 35.78 3.53
N LEU A 22 -13.18 34.99 2.47
CA LEU A 22 -13.40 33.55 2.47
C LEU A 22 -12.53 32.83 3.51
N ILE A 23 -11.26 33.21 3.64
CA ILE A 23 -10.37 32.63 4.66
C ILE A 23 -10.88 32.96 6.07
N ALA A 24 -11.30 34.20 6.31
CA ALA A 24 -11.81 34.63 7.62
C ALA A 24 -13.09 33.85 8.01
N VAL A 25 -14.00 33.62 7.05
CA VAL A 25 -15.18 32.78 7.27
C VAL A 25 -14.77 31.32 7.45
N ALA A 26 -13.79 30.82 6.71
CA ALA A 26 -13.32 29.43 6.83
C ALA A 26 -12.46 29.14 8.07
N LEU A 27 -12.17 30.12 8.94
CA LEU A 27 -11.32 29.90 10.11
C LEU A 27 -11.80 28.75 11.04
N PRO A 28 -13.08 28.69 11.46
CA PRO A 28 -13.57 27.60 12.31
C PRO A 28 -13.50 26.24 11.61
N THR A 29 -13.73 26.21 10.30
CA THR A 29 -13.74 24.97 9.51
C THR A 29 -12.33 24.44 9.31
N ILE A 30 -11.37 25.30 9.01
CA ILE A 30 -9.95 24.96 8.90
C ILE A 30 -9.42 24.44 10.24
N MET A 31 -9.86 25.02 11.36
CA MET A 31 -9.46 24.56 12.69
C MET A 31 -9.91 23.11 12.96
N VAL A 32 -11.20 22.83 12.73
CA VAL A 32 -11.77 21.49 12.95
C VAL A 32 -11.15 20.46 12.00
N ILE A 33 -11.00 20.80 10.72
CA ILE A 33 -10.32 19.93 9.74
C ILE A 33 -8.87 19.70 10.15
N GLY A 34 -8.16 20.76 10.56
CA GLY A 34 -6.76 20.69 10.97
C GLY A 34 -6.53 19.71 12.12
N VAL A 35 -7.38 19.74 13.15
CA VAL A 35 -7.30 18.83 14.31
C VAL A 35 -7.83 17.43 14.00
N GLY A 36 -8.94 17.34 13.28
CA GLY A 36 -9.59 16.07 12.92
C GLY A 36 -8.76 15.23 11.94
N MET A 37 -7.99 15.88 11.06
CA MET A 37 -7.17 15.24 10.02
C MET A 37 -5.72 14.96 10.43
N ILE A 38 -5.27 15.33 11.64
CA ILE A 38 -3.87 15.12 12.09
C ILE A 38 -3.43 13.67 11.86
N PHE A 39 -4.31 12.73 12.19
CA PHE A 39 -4.02 11.31 12.07
C PHE A 39 -3.87 10.85 10.61
N SER A 40 -4.69 11.37 9.71
CA SER A 40 -4.55 11.09 8.27
C SER A 40 -3.28 11.70 7.69
N ILE A 41 -2.84 12.85 8.20
CA ILE A 41 -1.53 13.43 7.84
C ILE A 41 -0.40 12.49 8.28
N THR A 42 -0.47 11.88 9.46
CA THR A 42 0.53 10.87 9.88
C THR A 42 0.60 9.71 8.88
N SER A 43 -0.55 9.23 8.36
CA SER A 43 -0.55 8.14 7.38
C SER A 43 0.16 8.50 6.06
N PHE A 44 0.17 9.78 5.67
CA PHE A 44 0.92 10.25 4.50
C PHE A 44 2.43 10.07 4.66
N PHE A 45 2.94 10.19 5.88
CA PHE A 45 4.36 10.01 6.19
C PHE A 45 4.74 8.53 6.34
N THR A 46 3.82 7.70 6.85
CA THR A 46 4.07 6.27 7.05
C THR A 46 3.98 5.48 5.74
N ASP A 47 3.16 5.92 4.78
CA ASP A 47 2.95 5.18 3.54
C ASP A 47 4.15 5.29 2.59
N ARG A 48 4.93 4.20 2.50
CA ARG A 48 6.09 4.05 1.60
C ARG A 48 5.72 3.53 0.20
N THR A 49 4.44 3.25 -0.08
CA THR A 49 4.04 2.82 -1.42
C THR A 49 4.02 3.99 -2.40
N ASP A 50 4.50 3.80 -3.63
CA ASP A 50 4.54 4.86 -4.67
C ASP A 50 3.17 5.47 -4.93
N GLN A 51 2.10 4.66 -4.83
CA GLN A 51 0.73 5.07 -5.18
C GLN A 51 -0.09 5.55 -3.97
N LYS A 52 0.47 5.51 -2.76
CA LYS A 52 -0.13 6.01 -1.50
C LYS A 52 -1.57 5.57 -1.25
N TYR A 53 -1.91 4.33 -1.62
CA TYR A 53 -3.27 3.80 -1.49
C TYR A 53 -3.72 3.72 -0.03
N GLY A 54 -2.78 3.52 0.91
CA GLY A 54 -3.07 3.53 2.34
C GLY A 54 -3.55 4.90 2.78
N PHE A 55 -2.82 5.96 2.41
CA PHE A 55 -3.20 7.34 2.71
C PHE A 55 -4.60 7.71 2.19
N PHE A 56 -4.94 7.37 0.95
CA PHE A 56 -6.26 7.69 0.39
C PHE A 56 -7.39 6.92 1.10
N CYS A 57 -7.17 5.66 1.46
CA CYS A 57 -8.14 4.88 2.22
C CYS A 57 -8.36 5.47 3.63
N ILE A 58 -7.29 5.81 4.33
CA ILE A 58 -7.35 6.33 5.71
C ILE A 58 -7.94 7.75 5.74
N SER A 59 -7.51 8.63 4.83
CA SER A 59 -8.01 10.01 4.76
C SER A 59 -9.48 10.06 4.38
N SER A 60 -9.94 9.24 3.43
CA SER A 60 -11.35 9.20 3.06
C SER A 60 -12.24 8.69 4.19
N LEU A 61 -11.80 7.66 4.93
CA LEU A 61 -12.56 7.17 6.08
C LEU A 61 -12.56 8.16 7.26
N ASN A 62 -11.41 8.77 7.57
CA ASN A 62 -11.33 9.83 8.58
C ASN A 62 -12.22 11.02 8.21
N PHE A 63 -12.25 11.39 6.93
CA PHE A 63 -13.09 12.49 6.44
C PHE A 63 -14.57 12.14 6.53
N ALA A 64 -14.95 10.89 6.24
CA ALA A 64 -16.32 10.42 6.45
C ALA A 64 -16.74 10.52 7.93
N GLY A 65 -15.84 10.22 8.88
CA GLY A 65 -16.08 10.39 10.31
C GLY A 65 -16.12 11.85 10.77
N LEU A 66 -15.37 12.73 10.10
CA LEU A 66 -15.36 14.17 10.35
C LEU A 66 -16.61 14.88 9.79
N PHE A 67 -17.14 14.39 8.68
CA PHE A 67 -18.23 14.99 7.92
C PHE A 67 -19.48 15.40 8.74
N PRO A 68 -20.05 14.55 9.62
CA PRO A 68 -21.23 14.95 10.40
C PRO A 68 -20.95 16.16 11.31
N TYR A 69 -19.76 16.25 11.92
CA TYR A 69 -19.35 17.39 12.74
C TYR A 69 -19.12 18.66 11.93
N LEU A 70 -18.64 18.49 10.68
CA LEU A 70 -18.52 19.59 9.74
C LEU A 70 -19.90 20.15 9.35
N MET A 71 -20.87 19.26 9.11
CA MET A 71 -22.25 19.65 8.84
C MET A 71 -22.90 20.33 10.05
N ASP A 72 -22.63 19.86 11.26
CA ASP A 72 -23.13 20.49 12.49
C ASP A 72 -22.52 21.89 12.70
N LEU A 73 -21.22 22.06 12.43
CA LEU A 73 -20.56 23.38 12.48
C LEU A 73 -21.12 24.36 11.44
N TRP A 74 -21.44 23.88 10.23
CA TRP A 74 -21.97 24.72 9.15
C TRP A 74 -23.44 25.08 9.33
N SER A 75 -24.25 24.15 9.83
CA SER A 75 -25.70 24.35 10.00
C SER A 75 -26.07 24.97 11.35
N GLY A 76 -25.22 24.78 12.35
CA GLY A 76 -25.36 25.35 13.69
C GLY A 76 -24.60 26.65 13.86
N ASN A 77 -23.82 26.72 14.94
CA ASN A 77 -23.16 27.94 15.36
C ASN A 77 -21.77 28.06 14.70
N HIS A 78 -21.73 28.61 13.49
CA HIS A 78 -20.50 28.78 12.71
C HIS A 78 -19.58 29.86 13.30
N ASN A 79 -18.97 29.56 14.44
CA ASN A 79 -18.07 30.43 15.16
C ASN A 79 -16.94 29.62 15.83
N MET A 80 -16.00 30.34 16.45
CA MET A 80 -14.85 29.72 17.10
C MET A 80 -15.23 28.84 18.29
N GLN A 81 -16.30 29.19 19.02
CA GLN A 81 -16.75 28.40 20.17
C GLN A 81 -17.29 27.04 19.73
N GLY A 82 -18.10 26.98 18.66
CA GLY A 82 -18.60 25.72 18.12
C GLY A 82 -17.48 24.82 17.60
N ALA A 83 -16.45 25.40 16.98
CA ALA A 83 -15.26 24.64 16.60
C ALA A 83 -14.50 24.08 17.81
N LEU A 84 -14.33 24.89 18.87
CA LEU A 84 -13.69 24.47 20.12
C LEU A 84 -14.47 23.34 20.82
N ASP A 85 -15.79 23.46 20.87
CA ASP A 85 -16.65 22.44 21.48
C ASP A 85 -16.51 21.10 20.75
N ILE A 86 -16.45 21.10 19.40
CA ILE A 86 -16.25 19.89 18.60
C ILE A 86 -14.87 19.25 18.85
N ILE A 87 -13.79 20.04 18.85
CA ILE A 87 -12.43 19.47 19.00
C ILE A 87 -12.10 19.08 20.44
N THR A 88 -12.86 19.56 21.42
CA THR A 88 -12.69 19.18 22.84
C THR A 88 -13.65 18.07 23.28
N ASP A 89 -14.66 17.75 22.47
CA ASP A 89 -15.54 16.62 22.70
C ASP A 89 -14.81 15.28 22.45
N VAL A 90 -14.77 14.46 23.50
CA VAL A 90 -14.13 13.14 23.49
C VAL A 90 -14.82 12.20 22.50
N PHE A 91 -16.15 12.28 22.36
CA PHE A 91 -16.89 11.41 21.43
C PHE A 91 -16.63 11.79 19.98
N ALA A 92 -16.59 13.10 19.69
CA ALA A 92 -16.21 13.62 18.38
C ALA A 92 -14.80 13.14 17.98
N LEU A 93 -13.82 13.32 18.85
CA LEU A 93 -12.45 12.85 18.62
C LEU A 93 -12.36 11.33 18.46
N ALA A 94 -13.10 10.56 19.28
CA ALA A 94 -13.11 9.11 19.20
C ALA A 94 -13.66 8.61 17.84
N ILE A 95 -14.69 9.27 17.29
CA ILE A 95 -15.25 8.91 15.98
C ILE A 95 -14.30 9.34 14.85
N MET A 96 -13.72 10.54 14.92
CA MET A 96 -12.75 11.01 13.92
C MET A 96 -11.53 10.10 13.86
N TYR A 97 -10.87 9.87 14.99
CA TYR A 97 -9.67 9.03 15.03
C TYR A 97 -9.99 7.54 14.91
N GLY A 98 -11.16 7.10 15.40
CA GLY A 98 -11.62 5.72 15.26
C GLY A 98 -11.93 5.35 13.81
N SER A 99 -12.53 6.25 13.03
CA SER A 99 -12.73 6.03 11.60
C SER A 99 -11.40 5.99 10.83
N ALA A 100 -10.43 6.82 11.21
CA ALA A 100 -9.08 6.80 10.63
C ALA A 100 -8.36 5.46 10.92
N ALA A 101 -8.40 5.00 12.18
CA ALA A 101 -7.89 3.70 12.58
C ALA A 101 -8.62 2.56 11.84
N GLY A 102 -9.93 2.70 11.62
CA GLY A 102 -10.72 1.78 10.79
C GLY A 102 -10.18 1.67 9.37
N GLY A 103 -9.82 2.79 8.73
CA GLY A 103 -9.17 2.80 7.42
C GLY A 103 -7.83 2.09 7.41
N TRP A 104 -7.02 2.29 8.46
CA TRP A 104 -5.74 1.59 8.61
C TRP A 104 -5.94 0.07 8.75
N ILE A 105 -6.90 -0.36 9.57
CA ILE A 105 -7.23 -1.77 9.77
C ILE A 105 -7.68 -2.39 8.44
N ILE A 106 -8.60 -1.74 7.73
CA ILE A 106 -9.10 -2.23 6.42
C ILE A 106 -7.94 -2.40 5.44
N TYR A 107 -7.06 -1.41 5.34
CA TYR A 107 -5.90 -1.48 4.45
C TYR A 107 -4.98 -2.67 4.76
N ASN A 108 -4.79 -3.02 6.04
CA ASN A 108 -3.95 -4.15 6.45
C ASN A 108 -4.65 -5.52 6.35
N VAL A 109 -5.98 -5.56 6.48
CA VAL A 109 -6.76 -6.81 6.45
C VAL A 109 -7.05 -7.28 5.02
N ILE A 110 -7.18 -6.37 4.06
CA ILE A 110 -7.49 -6.72 2.67
C ILE A 110 -6.45 -7.66 2.01
N PRO A 111 -5.12 -7.41 2.09
CA PRO A 111 -4.12 -8.26 1.46
C PRO A 111 -4.13 -9.75 1.88
N PRO A 112 -4.14 -10.11 3.18
CA PRO A 112 -4.20 -11.52 3.60
C PRO A 112 -5.52 -12.20 3.20
N VAL A 113 -6.61 -11.44 3.16
CA VAL A 113 -7.90 -11.96 2.68
C VAL A 113 -7.81 -12.30 1.19
N ILE A 114 -7.32 -11.38 0.35
CA ILE A 114 -7.19 -11.61 -1.10
C ILE A 114 -6.27 -12.80 -1.39
N THR A 115 -5.12 -12.88 -0.71
CA THR A 115 -4.18 -14.00 -0.90
C THR A 115 -4.80 -15.34 -0.53
N SER A 116 -5.54 -15.42 0.58
CA SER A 116 -6.30 -16.61 0.96
C SER A 116 -7.31 -17.02 -0.12
N PHE A 117 -8.07 -16.08 -0.68
CA PHE A 117 -8.95 -16.37 -1.81
C PHE A 117 -8.18 -16.85 -3.05
N MET A 118 -7.05 -16.22 -3.39
CA MET A 118 -6.23 -16.60 -4.54
C MET A 118 -5.63 -18.00 -4.43
N THR A 119 -5.22 -18.42 -3.22
CA THR A 119 -4.73 -19.79 -3.00
C THR A 119 -5.81 -20.83 -3.28
N VAL A 120 -7.02 -20.65 -2.74
CA VAL A 120 -8.17 -21.53 -2.98
C VAL A 120 -8.56 -21.59 -4.47
N LEU A 121 -8.57 -20.44 -5.16
CA LEU A 121 -8.85 -20.40 -6.60
C LEU A 121 -7.77 -21.15 -7.40
N THR A 122 -6.51 -21.00 -7.01
CA THR A 122 -5.37 -21.65 -7.67
C THR A 122 -5.43 -23.16 -7.48
N GLU A 123 -5.75 -23.65 -6.29
CA GLU A 123 -5.94 -25.08 -6.03
C GLU A 123 -7.08 -25.68 -6.86
N ARG A 124 -8.22 -24.97 -6.96
CA ARG A 124 -9.34 -25.42 -7.81
C ARG A 124 -8.96 -25.50 -9.28
N ARG A 125 -8.24 -24.48 -9.79
CA ARG A 125 -7.72 -24.48 -11.16
C ARG A 125 -6.76 -25.65 -11.37
N LEU A 126 -5.82 -25.85 -10.45
CA LEU A 126 -4.85 -26.93 -10.51
C LEU A 126 -5.52 -28.31 -10.49
N SER A 127 -6.54 -28.50 -9.66
CA SER A 127 -7.36 -29.73 -9.63
C SER A 127 -8.07 -29.98 -10.95
N ALA A 128 -8.69 -28.94 -11.55
CA ALA A 128 -9.38 -29.05 -12.82
C ALA A 128 -8.42 -29.36 -14.00
N LEU A 129 -7.21 -28.79 -13.98
CA LEU A 129 -6.18 -29.14 -14.96
C LEU A 129 -5.72 -30.60 -14.79
N ARG A 130 -5.44 -31.03 -13.55
CA ARG A 130 -5.02 -32.41 -13.25
C ARG A 130 -6.08 -33.44 -13.61
N SER A 131 -7.37 -33.15 -13.39
CA SER A 131 -8.46 -34.04 -13.81
C SER A 131 -8.58 -34.14 -15.33
N ASN A 132 -8.38 -33.03 -16.06
CA ASN A 132 -8.35 -33.04 -17.51
C ASN A 132 -7.15 -33.82 -18.06
N GLN A 133 -5.96 -33.65 -17.49
CA GLN A 133 -4.77 -34.43 -17.86
C GLN A 133 -5.01 -35.93 -17.66
N ARG A 134 -5.58 -36.33 -16.52
CA ARG A 134 -5.92 -37.75 -16.26
C ARG A 134 -6.91 -38.30 -17.28
N ARG A 135 -7.95 -37.55 -17.64
CA ARG A 135 -8.92 -37.96 -18.66
C ARG A 135 -8.25 -38.15 -20.03
N ILE A 136 -7.37 -37.24 -20.43
CA ILE A 136 -6.65 -37.34 -21.71
C ILE A 136 -5.73 -38.57 -21.73
N ILE A 137 -5.03 -38.86 -20.62
CA ILE A 137 -4.20 -40.07 -20.50
C ILE A 137 -5.06 -41.34 -20.59
N ASP A 138 -6.24 -41.35 -19.97
CA ASP A 138 -7.15 -42.49 -19.98
C ASP A 138 -7.77 -42.75 -21.37
N GLU A 139 -8.09 -41.67 -22.11
CA GLU A 139 -8.66 -41.74 -23.47
C GLU A 139 -7.63 -42.09 -24.55
N TRP A 140 -6.38 -41.62 -24.42
CA TRP A 140 -5.36 -41.73 -25.47
C TRP A 140 -4.23 -42.74 -25.16
N GLY A 141 -4.22 -43.32 -23.96
CA GLY A 141 -3.19 -44.26 -23.51
C GLY A 141 -1.84 -43.60 -23.19
N ASP A 142 -1.00 -44.32 -22.45
CA ASP A 142 0.30 -43.84 -21.93
C ASP A 142 1.32 -43.41 -23.00
N GLU A 143 1.03 -43.69 -24.28
CA GLU A 143 1.88 -43.35 -25.42
C GLU A 143 2.09 -41.84 -25.57
N VAL A 144 1.13 -41.01 -25.13
CA VAL A 144 1.23 -39.53 -25.16
C VAL A 144 2.18 -38.99 -24.07
N THR A 145 2.33 -39.71 -22.95
CA THR A 145 3.24 -39.30 -21.85
C THR A 145 4.71 -39.55 -22.21
N MET A 146 4.97 -40.56 -23.05
CA MET A 146 6.32 -40.90 -23.53
C MET A 146 6.92 -39.84 -24.46
N GLY A 147 6.12 -39.03 -25.14
CA GLY A 147 6.60 -37.92 -25.97
C GLY A 147 7.23 -36.76 -25.19
N ILE A 148 7.04 -36.71 -23.87
CA ILE A 148 7.64 -35.71 -22.95
C ILE A 148 8.82 -36.31 -22.16
N ARG A 149 9.13 -37.60 -22.33
CA ARG A 149 10.41 -38.17 -21.88
C ARG A 149 11.48 -37.75 -22.90
N ALA A 150 12.39 -36.87 -22.51
CA ALA A 150 13.55 -36.54 -23.33
C ALA A 150 14.26 -37.84 -23.79
N PRO A 151 14.60 -38.00 -25.08
CA PRO A 151 15.24 -39.21 -25.57
C PRO A 151 16.60 -39.38 -24.87
N GLY A 152 16.78 -40.46 -24.12
CA GLY A 152 18.07 -40.77 -23.47
C GLY A 152 17.98 -41.39 -22.07
N ALA A 153 16.80 -41.72 -21.55
CA ALA A 153 16.66 -42.23 -20.20
C ALA A 153 16.72 -43.76 -20.06
N ASP A 154 17.38 -44.46 -20.99
CA ASP A 154 17.59 -45.92 -20.97
C ASP A 154 18.97 -46.32 -20.40
N ALA A 155 19.55 -45.49 -19.53
CA ALA A 155 20.70 -45.90 -18.72
C ALA A 155 20.19 -46.45 -17.38
N PRO A 156 20.57 -47.69 -16.97
CA PRO A 156 20.18 -48.23 -15.68
C PRO A 156 20.88 -47.44 -14.56
N GLY A 157 20.14 -46.52 -13.94
CA GLY A 157 20.54 -45.79 -12.73
C GLY A 157 20.27 -46.59 -11.45
N PRO A 158 21.02 -46.31 -10.35
CA PRO A 158 21.08 -47.15 -9.15
C PRO A 158 19.74 -47.27 -8.39
N PRO A 159 19.58 -48.32 -7.56
CA PRO A 159 18.29 -48.71 -7.02
C PRO A 159 17.66 -47.63 -6.14
N SER A 160 16.40 -47.36 -6.48
CA SER A 160 15.32 -46.79 -5.66
C SER A 160 15.71 -46.54 -4.19
N ALA A 161 16.01 -45.29 -3.86
CA ALA A 161 16.00 -44.84 -2.49
C ALA A 161 14.54 -44.78 -2.02
N ALA A 162 14.19 -45.66 -1.08
CA ALA A 162 12.91 -45.69 -0.40
C ALA A 162 12.54 -44.31 0.21
N PRO A 163 11.25 -44.07 0.49
CA PRO A 163 10.79 -42.81 1.07
C PRO A 163 11.42 -42.61 2.46
N GLN A 164 12.22 -41.56 2.63
CA GLN A 164 12.67 -41.15 3.98
C GLN A 164 11.47 -40.58 4.75
N PRO A 165 11.12 -41.11 5.93
CA PRO A 165 10.15 -40.49 6.81
C PRO A 165 10.90 -39.42 7.63
N GLY A 166 10.81 -38.16 7.24
CA GLY A 166 11.47 -37.09 8.00
C GLY A 166 11.76 -35.83 7.21
N GLY A 167 10.73 -35.19 6.66
CA GLY A 167 10.80 -33.80 6.21
C GLY A 167 9.77 -33.01 6.99
N ALA A 168 10.22 -32.26 7.98
CA ALA A 168 9.37 -31.37 8.76
C ALA A 168 8.56 -30.46 7.82
N GLU A 169 7.24 -30.44 8.02
CA GLU A 169 6.36 -29.47 7.37
C GLU A 169 6.84 -28.05 7.72
N PRO A 170 7.10 -27.17 6.74
CA PRO A 170 7.21 -25.76 7.05
C PRO A 170 5.79 -25.27 7.32
N SER A 171 5.45 -25.20 8.62
CA SER A 171 4.27 -24.49 9.09
C SER A 171 4.28 -23.09 8.48
N VAL A 172 3.34 -22.84 7.57
CA VAL A 172 3.14 -21.56 6.90
C VAL A 172 2.73 -20.54 7.97
N GLN A 173 3.73 -19.88 8.55
CA GLN A 173 3.51 -18.79 9.47
C GLN A 173 3.09 -17.57 8.63
N ALA A 174 1.80 -17.30 8.61
CA ALA A 174 1.10 -16.33 7.76
C ALA A 174 1.47 -14.84 7.97
N GLY A 175 2.59 -14.55 8.64
CA GLY A 175 3.20 -13.22 8.72
C GLY A 175 4.69 -13.20 8.35
N GLY A 176 5.33 -14.36 8.17
CA GLY A 176 6.76 -14.46 7.94
C GLY A 176 7.17 -14.28 6.48
N GLY A 177 6.29 -14.60 5.52
CA GLY A 177 6.67 -14.62 4.09
C GLY A 177 7.01 -13.24 3.52
N VAL A 178 6.30 -12.19 3.94
CA VAL A 178 6.57 -10.82 3.48
C VAL A 178 7.76 -10.23 4.23
N GLN A 179 7.89 -10.54 5.53
CA GLN A 179 9.02 -10.10 6.36
C GLN A 179 10.34 -10.76 5.90
N ALA A 180 10.32 -12.07 5.64
CA ALA A 180 11.46 -12.84 5.14
C ALA A 180 11.81 -12.45 3.69
N ALA A 181 10.83 -12.08 2.87
CA ALA A 181 11.08 -11.54 1.53
C ALA A 181 11.71 -10.14 1.60
N MET A 182 11.30 -9.28 2.55
CA MET A 182 11.92 -7.97 2.79
C MET A 182 13.35 -8.12 3.33
N GLU A 183 13.59 -8.99 4.31
CA GLU A 183 14.95 -9.28 4.81
C GLU A 183 15.85 -9.86 3.71
N ALA A 184 15.31 -10.74 2.85
CA ALA A 184 16.07 -11.30 1.74
C ALA A 184 16.42 -10.23 0.69
N MET A 185 15.53 -9.27 0.43
CA MET A 185 15.82 -8.15 -0.47
C MET A 185 16.85 -7.18 0.13
N GLU A 186 16.73 -6.85 1.42
CA GLU A 186 17.68 -6.00 2.14
C GLU A 186 19.08 -6.63 2.23
N ALA A 187 19.16 -7.94 2.42
CA ALA A 187 20.43 -8.68 2.42
C ALA A 187 21.07 -8.79 1.02
N ILE A 188 20.28 -8.72 -0.05
CA ILE A 188 20.79 -8.67 -1.43
C ILE A 188 21.31 -7.25 -1.72
N GLU A 189 20.61 -6.21 -1.27
CA GLU A 189 20.99 -4.81 -1.45
C GLU A 189 22.27 -4.45 -0.64
N ALA A 190 22.40 -4.95 0.59
CA ALA A 190 23.62 -4.80 1.39
C ALA A 190 24.84 -5.54 0.81
N LYS A 191 24.62 -6.48 -0.13
CA LYS A 191 25.69 -7.22 -0.82
C LYS A 191 26.04 -6.63 -2.18
N GLU A 192 25.32 -5.58 -2.60
CA GLU A 192 25.51 -4.87 -3.87
C GLU A 192 26.31 -3.56 -3.71
N GLU A 193 26.77 -3.20 -2.49
CA GLU A 193 27.89 -2.25 -2.35
C GLU A 193 29.16 -2.89 -2.95
N PRO A 194 29.75 -2.32 -4.02
CA PRO A 194 30.97 -2.86 -4.59
C PRO A 194 32.14 -2.55 -3.67
N ASP A 195 32.52 -3.51 -2.83
CA ASP A 195 33.89 -3.61 -2.32
C ASP A 195 34.82 -4.02 -3.48
N GLY A 196 35.10 -3.04 -4.33
CA GLY A 196 36.10 -3.08 -5.37
C GLY A 196 37.22 -2.11 -5.00
N GLY A 197 37.94 -2.41 -3.93
CA GLY A 197 39.21 -1.76 -3.65
C GLY A 197 40.20 -2.01 -4.78
N ASP A 198 40.67 -0.94 -5.41
CA ASP A 198 41.96 -0.90 -6.09
C ASP A 198 42.66 0.44 -5.76
N SER A 199 43.55 0.38 -4.79
CA SER A 199 44.79 1.19 -4.74
C SER A 199 45.95 0.18 -4.73
N PRO A 200 47.19 0.45 -5.20
CA PRO A 200 47.84 1.71 -5.62
C PRO A 200 48.65 1.46 -6.96
N PRO A 201 49.73 2.16 -7.43
CA PRO A 201 50.78 2.94 -6.76
C PRO A 201 50.94 4.39 -7.25
N GLN A 202 51.10 5.33 -6.32
CA GLN A 202 51.81 6.57 -6.62
C GLN A 202 53.29 6.22 -6.82
N ALA A 203 53.66 6.01 -8.07
CA ALA A 203 55.05 6.00 -8.51
C ALA A 203 55.56 7.43 -8.67
N ALA A 204 56.81 7.58 -8.29
CA ALA A 204 57.59 8.80 -8.21
C ALA A 204 57.70 9.62 -9.51
N GLY A 205 57.87 10.93 -9.34
CA GLY A 205 58.98 11.65 -9.97
C GLY A 205 58.71 12.43 -11.26
N ALA A 206 59.11 13.70 -11.17
CA ALA A 206 59.81 14.49 -12.20
C ALA A 206 58.99 15.35 -13.18
N GLN A 207 59.29 16.65 -13.04
CA GLN A 207 59.22 17.78 -13.99
C GLN A 207 57.96 18.64 -13.94
#